data_AF-A0A243RNQ9-F1
#
_entry.id   AF-A0A243RNQ9-F1
#
_cell.length_a   1.000
_cell.length_b   1.000
_cell.length_c   1.000
_cell.angle_alpha   90.00
_cell.angle_beta   90.00
_cell.angle_gamma   90.00
#
_symmetry.space_group_name_H-M   'P 1'
#
loop_
_entity.id
_entity.type
_entity.pdbx_description
1 polymer ?
#
loop_
_entity_poly.entity_id
_entity_poly.type
_entity_poly.pdbx_seq_one_letter_code
_entity_poly.pdbx_strand_id
1 'polypeptide(L)'
;MLVELTIRRTTSEPPNNSPIDGVRILSLLPAQWRKELTAANGEIVVRVRTEDDTTIEQIRVKVTAALTAPEVSHWELATCDTPAIGHHEPPAGSAPSP
;
A
#
# COMPACT_ATOMS: atom_id res chain seq x y z
N MET A 1 3.03 -7.56 11.68
CA MET A 1 3.83 -6.52 10.97
C MET A 1 2.91 -5.59 10.20
N LEU A 2 3.29 -4.31 10.00
CA LEU A 2 2.58 -3.37 9.13
C LEU A 2 3.41 -3.15 7.85
N VAL A 3 2.75 -3.19 6.70
CA VAL A 3 3.34 -2.92 5.38
C VAL A 3 2.44 -1.98 4.61
N GLU A 4 3.03 -1.02 3.93
CA GLU A 4 2.36 -0.09 3.03
C GLU A 4 2.67 -0.52 1.59
N LEU A 5 1.60 -0.69 0.81
CA LEU A 5 1.64 -1.06 -0.60
C LEU A 5 1.17 0.15 -1.40
N THR A 6 1.98 0.63 -2.33
CA THR A 6 1.54 1.61 -3.32
C THR A 6 1.32 0.90 -4.64
N ILE A 7 0.11 1.03 -5.16
CA ILE A 7 -0.36 0.38 -6.37
C ILE A 7 -0.74 1.47 -7.35
N ARG A 8 -0.19 1.39 -8.56
CA ARG A 8 -0.42 2.39 -9.61
C ARG A 8 -0.93 1.73 -10.87
N ARG A 9 -1.60 2.52 -11.71
CA ARG A 9 -2.08 2.05 -13.01
C ARG A 9 -0.91 1.89 -13.98
N THR A 10 -0.93 0.86 -14.81
CA THR A 10 0.10 0.61 -15.83
C THR A 10 -0.03 1.54 -17.04
N THR A 11 -1.21 2.12 -17.27
CA THR A 11 -1.52 3.02 -18.39
C THR A 11 -1.49 4.49 -17.98
N SER A 12 -0.98 5.36 -18.87
CA SER A 12 -0.83 6.81 -18.65
C SER A 12 -2.11 7.64 -18.75
N GLU A 13 -3.28 7.02 -18.92
CA GLU A 13 -4.57 7.75 -18.91
C GLU A 13 -4.85 8.36 -17.53
N PRO A 14 -5.48 9.54 -17.48
CA PRO A 14 -5.72 10.25 -16.23
C PRO A 14 -6.46 9.35 -15.23
N PRO A 15 -6.07 9.40 -13.94
CA PRO A 15 -6.52 8.44 -12.94
C PRO A 15 -8.00 8.67 -12.65
N ASN A 16 -8.86 7.87 -13.27
CA ASN A 16 -10.16 7.55 -12.68
C ASN A 16 -9.91 6.45 -11.65
N ASN A 17 -9.30 6.82 -10.51
CA ASN A 17 -9.15 5.91 -9.38
C ASN A 17 -10.52 5.67 -8.78
N SER A 18 -11.25 4.73 -9.36
CA SER A 18 -12.55 4.34 -8.85
C SER A 18 -12.33 3.67 -7.49
N PRO A 19 -13.08 4.06 -6.44
CA PRO A 19 -13.10 3.32 -5.18
C PRO A 19 -13.37 1.81 -5.37
N ILE A 20 -14.04 1.45 -6.47
CA ILE A 20 -14.32 0.06 -6.86
C ILE A 20 -13.04 -0.72 -7.14
N ASP A 21 -12.05 -0.12 -7.80
CA ASP A 21 -10.80 -0.81 -8.15
C ASP A 21 -9.98 -1.13 -6.90
N GLY A 22 -9.93 -0.18 -5.94
CA GLY A 22 -9.33 -0.43 -4.63
C GLY A 22 -10.01 -1.58 -3.89
N VAL A 23 -11.35 -1.64 -3.89
CA VAL A 23 -12.10 -2.74 -3.26
C VAL A 23 -11.86 -4.09 -3.94
N ARG A 24 -11.76 -4.12 -5.28
CA ARG A 24 -11.42 -5.34 -6.02
C ARG A 24 -10.04 -5.87 -5.64
N ILE A 25 -9.03 -4.98 -5.61
CA ILE A 25 -7.68 -5.33 -5.16
C ILE A 25 -7.73 -5.88 -3.72
N LEU A 26 -8.43 -5.22 -2.80
CA LEU A 26 -8.55 -5.69 -1.41
C LEU A 26 -9.17 -7.09 -1.29
N SER A 27 -10.11 -7.41 -2.17
CA SER A 27 -10.83 -8.69 -2.19
C SER A 27 -9.96 -9.84 -2.67
N LEU A 28 -8.94 -9.57 -3.48
CA LEU A 28 -7.97 -10.56 -3.97
C LEU A 28 -6.84 -10.83 -2.98
N LEU A 29 -6.62 -9.93 -2.03
CA LEU A 29 -5.63 -10.12 -0.98
C LEU A 29 -6.13 -11.12 0.08
N PRO A 30 -5.23 -11.88 0.74
CA PRO A 30 -5.59 -12.83 1.79
C PRO A 30 -6.59 -12.28 2.82
N ALA A 31 -7.63 -13.04 3.12
CA ALA A 31 -8.74 -12.60 3.98
C ALA A 31 -8.33 -12.41 5.45
N GLN A 32 -7.31 -13.14 5.90
CA GLN A 32 -6.78 -13.03 7.26
C GLN A 32 -6.00 -11.73 7.50
N TRP A 33 -5.62 -11.00 6.45
CA TRP A 33 -4.92 -9.74 6.61
C TRP A 33 -5.89 -8.62 6.96
N ARG A 34 -5.52 -7.81 7.96
CA ARG A 34 -6.20 -6.53 8.19
C ARG A 34 -5.71 -5.54 7.14
N LYS A 35 -6.65 -4.93 6.42
CA LYS A 35 -6.36 -4.12 5.24
C LYS A 35 -7.08 -2.78 5.35
N GLU A 36 -6.36 -1.69 5.15
CA GLU A 36 -6.91 -0.34 5.07
C GLU A 36 -6.58 0.25 3.70
N LEU A 37 -7.57 0.88 3.06
CA LEU A 37 -7.46 1.46 1.72
C LEU A 37 -7.46 2.99 1.81
N THR A 38 -6.46 3.60 1.20
CA THR A 38 -6.35 5.04 1.03
C THR A 38 -6.07 5.33 -0.45
N ALA A 39 -6.75 6.33 -1.02
CA ALA A 39 -6.43 6.82 -2.36
C ALA A 39 -5.68 8.15 -2.22
N ALA A 40 -4.51 8.27 -2.85
CA ALA A 40 -3.69 9.48 -2.81
C ALA A 40 -3.05 9.71 -4.18
N ASN A 41 -3.15 10.92 -4.73
CA ASN A 41 -2.42 11.36 -5.93
C ASN A 41 -2.57 10.47 -7.19
N GLY A 42 -3.72 9.81 -7.38
CA GLY A 42 -3.87 8.88 -8.51
C GLY A 42 -3.26 7.50 -8.27
N GLU A 43 -2.84 7.21 -7.04
CA GLU A 43 -2.40 5.90 -6.58
C GLU A 43 -3.39 5.27 -5.59
N ILE A 44 -3.35 3.95 -5.50
CA ILE A 44 -4.04 3.14 -4.50
C ILE A 44 -3.01 2.75 -3.45
N VAL A 45 -3.19 3.22 -2.22
CA VAL A 45 -2.34 2.88 -1.08
C VAL A 45 -3.09 1.89 -0.19
N VAL A 46 -2.52 0.71 0.01
CA VAL A 46 -3.08 -0.32 0.90
C VAL A 46 -2.14 -0.56 2.06
N ARG A 47 -2.64 -0.35 3.28
CA ARG A 47 -1.93 -0.75 4.50
C ARG A 47 -2.37 -2.15 4.90
N VAL A 48 -1.41 -3.05 4.94
CA VAL A 48 -1.59 -4.45 5.30
C VAL A 48 -0.97 -4.70 6.67
N ARG A 49 -1.79 -5.14 7.62
CA ARG A 49 -1.34 -5.67 8.90
C ARG A 49 -1.51 -7.19 8.92
N THR A 50 -0.37 -7.87 9.05
CA THR A 50 -0.28 -9.32 9.24
C THR A 50 -0.07 -9.63 10.72
N GLU A 51 -0.74 -10.66 11.23
CA GLU A 51 -0.58 -11.13 12.62
C GLU A 51 0.39 -12.33 12.72
N ASP A 52 0.76 -12.93 11.59
CA ASP A 52 1.68 -14.06 11.46
C ASP A 52 3.11 -13.63 11.11
N ASP A 53 4.06 -14.58 11.12
CA ASP A 53 5.45 -14.45 10.64
C ASP A 53 5.58 -14.19 9.12
N THR A 54 4.56 -13.62 8.49
CA THR A 54 4.59 -13.27 7.07
C THR A 54 5.62 -12.17 6.84
N THR A 55 6.60 -12.40 5.98
CA THR A 55 7.65 -11.44 5.63
C THR A 55 7.21 -10.46 4.55
N ILE A 56 7.92 -9.33 4.40
CA ILE A 56 7.64 -8.36 3.36
C ILE A 56 7.77 -8.96 1.95
N GLU A 57 8.72 -9.86 1.74
CA GLU A 57 8.90 -10.58 0.48
C GLU A 57 7.71 -11.51 0.18
N GLN A 58 7.19 -12.20 1.20
CA GLN A 58 5.98 -13.02 1.04
C GLN A 58 4.75 -12.16 0.73
N ILE A 59 4.65 -10.97 1.33
CA ILE A 59 3.58 -10.01 1.01
C ILE A 59 3.72 -9.55 -0.44
N ARG A 60 4.92 -9.12 -0.86
CA ARG A 60 5.22 -8.70 -2.23
C ARG A 60 4.81 -9.76 -3.23
N VAL A 61 5.21 -11.02 -3.03
CA VAL A 61 4.84 -12.14 -3.92
C VAL A 61 3.33 -12.31 -4.02
N LYS A 62 2.62 -12.33 -2.88
CA LYS A 62 1.16 -12.51 -2.85
C LYS A 62 0.41 -11.36 -3.51
N VAL A 63 0.85 -10.13 -3.27
CA VAL A 63 0.25 -8.92 -3.86
C VAL A 63 0.50 -8.88 -5.37
N THR A 64 1.74 -9.11 -5.82
CA THR A 64 2.06 -9.17 -7.25
C THR A 64 1.25 -10.26 -7.95
N ALA A 65 1.09 -11.44 -7.32
CA ALA A 65 0.25 -12.50 -7.87
C ALA A 65 -1.23 -12.08 -7.98
N ALA A 66 -1.78 -11.43 -6.96
CA ALA A 66 -3.14 -10.91 -6.99
C ALA A 66 -3.37 -9.89 -8.13
N LEU A 67 -2.37 -9.03 -8.40
CA LEU A 67 -2.42 -8.04 -9.47
C LEU A 67 -2.32 -8.64 -10.88
N THR A 68 -2.08 -9.94 -11.02
CA THR A 68 -2.18 -10.63 -12.32
C THR A 68 -3.62 -11.02 -12.70
N ALA A 69 -4.57 -10.89 -11.77
CA ALA A 69 -5.96 -11.22 -12.03
C ALA A 69 -6.58 -10.29 -13.09
N PRO A 70 -7.35 -10.80 -14.08
CA PRO A 70 -7.84 -10.02 -15.22
C PRO A 70 -8.61 -8.74 -14.85
N GLU A 71 -9.33 -8.76 -13.73
CA GLU A 71 -10.12 -7.64 -13.24
C GLU A 71 -9.26 -6.45 -12.76
N VAL A 72 -7.98 -6.68 -12.45
CA VAL A 72 -7.04 -5.68 -11.91
C VAL A 72 -5.68 -5.70 -12.60
N SER A 73 -5.53 -6.42 -13.72
CA SER A 73 -4.25 -6.57 -14.45
C SER A 73 -3.70 -5.29 -15.08
N HIS A 74 -4.46 -4.20 -15.00
CA HIS A 74 -4.05 -2.85 -15.38
C HIS A 74 -3.44 -2.06 -14.21
N TRP A 75 -3.23 -2.70 -13.07
CA TRP A 75 -2.54 -2.18 -11.90
C TRP A 75 -1.25 -2.95 -11.64
N GLU A 76 -0.24 -2.26 -11.11
CA GLU A 76 1.03 -2.84 -10.72
C GLU A 76 1.46 -2.37 -9.32
N LEU A 77 2.23 -3.20 -8.63
CA LEU A 77 2.81 -2.88 -7.34
C LEU A 77 4.02 -1.95 -7.56
N ALA A 78 3.87 -0.67 -7.22
CA ALA A 78 4.93 0.32 -7.33
C ALA A 78 5.92 0.22 -6.16
N THR A 79 5.40 0.15 -4.94
CA THR A 79 6.21 0.05 -3.72
C THR A 79 5.57 -0.92 -2.72
N CYS A 80 6.40 -1.50 -1.87
CA CYS A 80 5.98 -2.45 -0.84
C CYS A 80 7.00 -2.38 0.28
N ASP A 81 6.68 -1.59 1.30
CA ASP A 81 7.62 -1.16 2.31
C ASP A 81 6.99 -1.26 3.70
N THR A 82 7.80 -1.57 4.71
CA THR A 82 7.35 -1.35 6.08
C THR A 82 7.34 0.16 6.32
N PRO A 83 6.18 0.79 6.60
CA PRO A 83 6.18 2.21 6.90
C PRO A 83 7.12 2.42 8.07
N ALA A 84 8.06 3.36 7.93
CA ALA A 84 8.90 3.77 9.03
C ALA A 84 7.95 4.13 10.18
N ILE A 85 8.03 3.39 11.28
CA ILE A 85 7.42 3.84 12.53
C ILE A 85 8.12 5.15 12.79
N GLY A 86 7.44 6.26 12.51
CA GLY A 86 7.98 7.57 12.77
C GLY A 86 8.37 7.60 14.24
N HIS A 87 9.68 7.64 14.49
CA HIS A 87 10.18 8.49 15.54
C HIS A 87 9.49 9.83 15.27
N HIS A 88 8.54 10.18 16.13
CA HIS A 88 8.09 11.55 16.22
C HIS A 88 9.29 12.31 16.78
N GLU A 89 10.28 12.61 15.94
CA GLU A 89 11.27 13.61 16.27
C GLU A 89 10.53 14.93 16.02
N PRO A 90 10.10 15.67 17.07
CA PRO A 90 9.60 17.01 16.86
C PRO A 90 10.69 17.79 16.12
N PRO A 91 10.34 18.66 15.16
CA PRO A 91 11.35 19.43 14.44
C PRO A 91 12.25 20.11 15.47
N ALA A 92 13.53 19.75 15.45
CA ALA A 92 14.61 20.44 16.13
C ALA A 92 14.75 21.82 15.49
N GLY A 93 13.82 22.70 15.83
CA GLY A 93 13.73 24.08 15.41
C GLY A 93 14.03 24.98 16.61
N SER A 94 15.32 25.12 16.90
CA SER A 94 15.92 26.35 17.40
C SER A 94 15.51 26.83 18.81
N ALA A 95 16.25 26.39 19.82
CA ALA A 95 16.76 27.33 20.84
C ALA A 95 17.97 28.07 20.23
N PRO A 96 18.29 29.34 20.60
CA PRO A 96 18.83 29.64 21.94
C PRO A 96 18.31 30.98 22.55
N SER A 97 17.90 30.99 23.81
CA SER A 97 18.68 31.38 25.02
C SER A 97 18.35 32.81 25.50
N PRO A 98 18.95 33.27 26.61
CA PRO A 98 18.39 33.48 27.95
C PRO A 98 17.68 34.82 28.20
#